data_AF-A0A940ZV09-F1
#
_entry.id   AF-A0A940ZV09-F1
#
_cell.length_a   1.000
_cell.length_b   1.000
_cell.length_c   1.000
_cell.angle_alpha   90.00
_cell.angle_beta   90.00
_cell.angle_gamma   90.00
#
_symmetry.space_group_name_H-M   'P 1'
#
loop_
_entity.id
_entity.type
_entity.pdbx_description
1 polymer ?
#
loop_
_entity_poly.entity_id
_entity_poly.type
_entity_poly.pdbx_seq_one_letter_code
_entity_poly.pdbx_strand_id
1 'polypeptide(L)'
;PVLVRRLMSRLKKAKLIQTSTKLGVTGLARKAEDISLLDVFLAVEDHRDLFAIHSDTNLECPVGAKIEGTLKHLYNNIQTATEDKLSSITLADITKDFI
;
A
#
# COMPACT_ATOMS: atom_id res chain seq x y z
N PRO A 1 19.45 5.08 11.18
CA PRO A 1 19.39 4.94 9.70
C PRO A 1 18.27 5.82 9.09
N VAL A 2 18.51 6.44 7.92
CA VAL A 2 17.58 7.41 7.31
C VAL A 2 16.25 6.77 6.87
N LEU A 3 16.30 5.56 6.30
CA LEU A 3 15.12 4.83 5.82
C LEU A 3 14.11 4.56 6.93
N VAL A 4 14.58 4.01 8.07
CA VAL A 4 13.72 3.70 9.22
C VAL A 4 13.01 4.97 9.70
N ARG A 5 13.72 6.09 9.84
CA ARG A 5 13.11 7.37 10.26
C ARG A 5 12.05 7.86 9.27
N ARG A 6 12.26 7.67 7.96
CA ARG A 6 11.28 8.01 6.91
C ARG A 6 10.01 7.16 7.04
N LEU A 7 10.15 5.84 7.17
CA LEU A 7 9.00 4.93 7.34
C LEU A 7 8.23 5.24 8.63
N MET A 8 8.92 5.46 9.74
CA MET A 8 8.28 5.85 11.01
C MET A 8 7.51 7.17 10.88
N SER A 9 8.04 8.14 10.14
CA SER A 9 7.32 9.39 9.84
C SER A 9 6.02 9.15 9.06
N ARG A 10 6.09 8.29 8.03
CA ARG A 10 4.93 7.90 7.21
C ARG A 10 3.85 7.18 8.03
N LEU A 11 4.24 6.16 8.79
CA LEU A 11 3.35 5.39 9.67
C LEU A 11 2.71 6.28 10.74
N LYS A 12 3.45 7.25 11.28
CA LYS A 12 2.92 8.24 12.24
C LYS A 12 1.90 9.16 11.58
N LYS A 13 2.17 9.65 10.37
CA LYS A 13 1.24 10.49 9.60
C LYS A 13 -0.06 9.74 9.27
N ALA A 14 0.05 8.44 9.00
CA ALA A 14 -1.09 7.53 8.80
C ALA A 14 -1.79 7.11 10.10
N LYS A 15 -1.35 7.61 11.27
CA LYS A 15 -1.91 7.25 12.59
C LYS A 15 -1.87 5.75 12.88
N LEU A 16 -0.88 5.04 12.35
CA LEU A 16 -0.64 3.62 12.65
C LEU A 16 0.26 3.43 13.87
N ILE A 17 1.15 4.40 14.11
CA ILE A 17 2.02 4.43 15.29
C ILE A 17 1.95 5.77 16.00
N GLN A 18 2.25 5.75 17.29
CA GLN A 18 2.38 6.92 18.15
C GLN A 18 3.77 7.00 18.74
N THR A 19 4.32 8.21 18.84
CA THR A 19 5.64 8.47 19.44
C THR A 19 5.45 9.31 20.71
N SER A 20 5.76 8.77 21.89
CA SER A 20 5.85 9.58 23.11
C SER A 20 7.23 10.23 23.20
N THR A 21 7.27 11.55 23.23
CA THR A 21 8.50 12.35 23.28
C THR A 21 9.26 12.24 24.60
N LYS A 22 8.64 11.71 25.66
CA LYS A 22 9.26 11.68 27.01
C LYS A 22 10.07 10.41 27.31
N LEU A 23 9.78 9.28 26.67
CA LEU A 23 10.39 7.97 27.01
C LEU A 23 10.89 7.19 25.78
N GLY A 24 10.78 7.74 24.57
CA GLY A 24 11.17 7.02 23.34
C GLY A 24 10.25 5.84 22.99
N VAL A 25 9.17 5.62 23.76
CA VAL A 25 8.22 4.55 23.50
C VAL A 25 7.44 4.90 22.23
N THR A 26 7.67 4.06 21.23
CA THR A 26 6.93 4.08 19.97
C THR A 26 6.05 2.84 19.97
N GLY A 27 4.74 3.05 19.92
CA GLY A 27 3.76 1.96 19.99
C GLY A 27 2.75 2.07 18.86
N LEU A 28 1.92 1.04 18.71
CA LEU A 28 0.78 1.11 17.81
C LEU A 28 -0.20 2.17 18.32
N ALA A 29 -0.78 2.93 17.40
CA ALA A 29 -1.79 3.95 17.72
C ALA A 29 -3.22 3.37 17.81
N ARG A 30 -3.40 2.13 17.33
CA ARG A 30 -4.62 1.32 17.44
C ARG A 30 -4.22 -0.15 17.66
N LYS A 31 -5.17 -1.04 17.96
CA LYS A 31 -4.84 -2.44 18.22
C LYS A 31 -4.35 -3.14 16.96
N ALA A 32 -3.54 -4.19 17.10
CA ALA A 32 -2.96 -4.90 15.94
C ALA A 32 -4.03 -5.58 15.06
N GLU A 33 -5.15 -5.97 15.65
CA GLU A 33 -6.30 -6.56 14.97
C GLU A 33 -7.05 -5.53 14.12
N ASP A 34 -6.89 -4.23 14.42
CA ASP A 34 -7.54 -3.14 13.70
C ASP A 34 -6.63 -2.56 12.59
N ILE A 35 -5.40 -3.07 12.42
CA ILE A 35 -4.46 -2.60 11.40
C ILE A 35 -4.42 -3.63 10.27
N SER A 36 -4.99 -3.30 9.11
CA SER A 36 -4.84 -4.15 7.94
C SER A 36 -3.47 -3.96 7.29
N LEU A 37 -3.02 -4.97 6.52
CA LEU A 37 -1.82 -4.85 5.70
C LEU A 37 -2.00 -3.80 4.60
N LEU A 38 -3.24 -3.58 4.14
CA LEU A 38 -3.56 -2.49 3.21
C LEU A 38 -3.27 -1.12 3.83
N ASP A 39 -3.61 -0.90 5.11
CA ASP A 39 -3.30 0.35 5.79
C ASP A 39 -1.79 0.62 5.84
N VAL A 40 -1.00 -0.42 6.08
CA VAL A 40 0.46 -0.33 6.09
C VAL A 40 0.97 -0.02 4.68
N PHE A 41 0.50 -0.73 3.67
CA PHE A 41 0.85 -0.53 2.25
C PHE A 41 0.58 0.92 1.82
N LEU A 42 -0.64 1.42 2.05
CA LEU A 42 -1.04 2.79 1.70
C LEU A 42 -0.26 3.86 2.48
N ALA A 43 0.24 3.54 3.67
CA ALA A 43 1.05 4.46 4.45
C ALA A 43 2.49 4.57 3.93
N VAL A 44 3.08 3.47 3.46
CA VAL A 44 4.52 3.40 3.14
C VAL A 44 4.85 3.57 1.67
N GLU A 45 3.98 3.16 0.76
CA GLU A 45 4.23 3.22 -0.69
C GLU A 45 3.89 4.59 -1.29
N ASP A 46 4.81 5.11 -2.11
CA ASP A 46 4.64 6.40 -2.80
C ASP A 46 3.80 6.26 -4.08
N HIS A 47 3.86 5.09 -4.73
CA HIS A 47 3.12 4.74 -5.93
C HIS A 47 2.19 3.58 -5.62
N ARG A 48 0.88 3.81 -5.75
CA ARG A 48 -0.14 2.81 -5.43
C ARG A 48 -0.48 1.91 -6.61
N ASP A 49 -0.27 2.39 -7.83
CA ASP A 49 -0.52 1.61 -9.03
C ASP A 49 0.47 0.44 -9.09
N LEU A 50 -0.06 -0.79 -9.13
CA LEU A 50 0.79 -1.99 -9.19
C LEU A 50 1.51 -2.14 -10.53
N PHE A 51 0.94 -1.57 -11.59
CA PHE A 51 1.42 -1.71 -12.95
C PHE A 51 1.48 -0.36 -13.64
N ALA A 52 2.64 -0.04 -14.21
CA ALA A 52 2.77 1.11 -15.10
C ALA A 52 2.11 0.82 -16.45
N ILE A 53 1.46 1.83 -17.02
CA ILE A 53 0.87 1.74 -18.36
C ILE A 53 1.57 2.76 -19.24
N HIS A 54 2.11 2.30 -20.36
CA HIS A 54 2.70 3.18 -21.36
C HIS A 54 1.59 3.94 -22.08
N SER A 55 1.59 5.26 -21.91
CA SER A 55 0.94 6.20 -22.82
C SER A 55 1.79 6.34 -24.09
N ASP A 56 1.21 6.80 -25.20
CA ASP A 56 1.84 6.94 -26.54
C ASP A 56 1.79 5.70 -27.44
N THR A 57 0.62 5.09 -27.48
CA THR A 57 0.31 4.04 -28.44
C THR A 57 -0.07 4.63 -29.81
N ASN A 58 0.23 3.92 -30.89
CA ASN A 58 -0.14 4.34 -32.24
C ASN A 58 -1.67 4.30 -32.44
N LEU A 59 -2.31 5.47 -32.57
CA LEU A 59 -3.76 5.60 -32.74
C LEU A 59 -4.26 5.12 -34.11
N GLU A 60 -3.40 5.09 -35.13
CA GLU A 60 -3.73 4.54 -36.45
C GLU A 60 -3.76 3.00 -36.44
N CYS A 61 -3.19 2.37 -35.42
CA CYS A 61 -3.28 0.93 -35.20
C CYS A 61 -4.54 0.61 -34.38
N PRO A 62 -5.48 -0.23 -34.88
CA PRO A 62 -6.69 -0.60 -34.14
C PRO A 62 -6.42 -1.21 -32.75
N VAL A 63 -5.27 -1.86 -32.57
CA VAL A 63 -4.81 -2.37 -31.28
C VAL A 63 -4.26 -1.23 -30.42
N GLY A 64 -3.39 -0.38 -30.98
CA GLY A 64 -2.82 0.76 -30.27
C GLY A 64 -3.89 1.69 -29.72
N ALA A 65 -4.89 2.03 -30.53
CA ALA A 65 -6.02 2.86 -30.12
C ALA A 65 -6.84 2.33 -28.92
N LYS A 66 -6.75 1.03 -28.59
CA LYS A 66 -7.56 0.37 -27.54
C LYS A 66 -6.75 -0.24 -26.39
N ILE A 67 -5.46 -0.49 -26.59
CA ILE A 67 -4.66 -1.28 -25.65
C ILE A 67 -4.50 -0.59 -24.30
N GLU A 68 -4.35 0.74 -24.28
CA GLU A 68 -4.21 1.50 -23.02
C GLU A 68 -5.44 1.34 -22.13
N GLY A 69 -6.64 1.53 -22.68
CA GLY A 69 -7.89 1.36 -21.93
C GLY A 69 -8.12 -0.10 -21.49
N THR A 70 -7.74 -1.05 -22.35
CA THR A 70 -7.85 -2.49 -22.05
C THR A 70 -6.95 -2.87 -20.88
N LEU A 71 -5.69 -2.43 -20.91
CA LEU A 71 -4.72 -2.68 -19.84
C LEU A 71 -5.12 -1.96 -18.55
N LYS A 72 -5.60 -0.70 -18.63
CA LYS A 72 -6.13 0.02 -17.45
C LYS A 72 -7.21 -0.78 -16.74
N HIS A 73 -8.20 -1.26 -17.48
CA HIS A 73 -9.29 -2.05 -16.88
C HIS A 73 -8.77 -3.36 -16.26
N LEU A 74 -7.93 -4.10 -16.97
CA LEU A 74 -7.36 -5.34 -16.46
C LEU A 74 -6.52 -5.13 -15.19
N TYR A 75 -5.64 -4.14 -15.22
CA TYR A 75 -4.72 -3.85 -14.11
C TYR A 75 -5.46 -3.31 -12.90
N ASN A 76 -6.48 -2.46 -13.10
CA ASN A 76 -7.35 -2.02 -12.01
C ASN A 76 -8.03 -3.21 -11.33
N ASN A 77 -8.54 -4.19 -12.08
CA ASN A 77 -9.17 -5.37 -11.49
C ASN A 77 -8.19 -6.20 -10.64
N ILE A 78 -6.96 -6.37 -11.13
CA ILE A 78 -5.90 -7.08 -10.38
C ILE A 78 -5.51 -6.30 -9.12
N GLN A 79 -5.41 -4.98 -9.24
CA GLN A 79 -5.10 -4.11 -8.12
C GLN A 79 -6.19 -4.15 -7.05
N THR A 80 -7.47 -4.02 -7.43
CA THR A 80 -8.58 -4.17 -6.49
C THR A 80 -8.55 -5.52 -5.79
N ALA A 81 -8.36 -6.63 -6.52
CA ALA A 81 -8.25 -7.96 -5.91
C ALA A 81 -7.08 -8.06 -4.91
N THR A 82 -5.98 -7.36 -5.20
CA THR A 82 -4.82 -7.31 -4.31
C THR A 82 -5.12 -6.48 -3.07
N GLU A 83 -5.69 -5.28 -3.22
CA GLU A 83 -6.08 -4.40 -2.12
C GLU A 83 -7.12 -5.07 -1.22
N ASP A 84 -8.11 -5.76 -1.79
CA ASP A 84 -9.07 -6.57 -1.06
C ASP A 84 -8.38 -7.65 -0.23
N LYS A 85 -7.41 -8.36 -0.82
CA LYS A 85 -6.64 -9.38 -0.10
C LYS A 85 -5.83 -8.78 1.04
N LEU A 86 -5.15 -7.64 0.81
CA LEU A 86 -4.40 -6.92 1.83
C LEU A 86 -5.29 -6.39 2.96
N SER A 87 -6.53 -5.98 2.64
CA SER A 87 -7.50 -5.50 3.63
C SER A 87 -7.96 -6.61 4.58
N SER A 88 -7.96 -7.86 4.10
CA SER A 88 -8.38 -9.04 4.86
C SER A 88 -7.34 -9.59 5.85
N ILE A 89 -6.10 -9.10 5.80
CA ILE A 89 -4.98 -9.57 6.62
C ILE A 89 -4.66 -8.48 7.64
N THR A 90 -4.67 -8.81 8.93
CA THR A 90 -4.33 -7.84 9.98
C THR A 90 -2.87 -7.97 10.42
N LEU A 91 -2.34 -6.94 11.07
CA LEU A 91 -1.02 -6.98 11.69
C LEU A 91 -0.96 -8.08 12.76
N ALA A 92 -2.05 -8.30 13.50
CA ALA A 92 -2.16 -9.38 14.47
C ALA A 92 -1.97 -10.75 13.80
N ASP A 93 -2.56 -10.98 12.62
CA ASP A 93 -2.41 -12.25 11.90
C ASP A 93 -0.97 -12.51 11.49
N ILE A 94 -0.27 -11.48 11.02
CA ILE A 94 1.15 -11.59 10.66
C ILE A 94 1.99 -11.92 11.90
N THR A 95 1.74 -11.25 13.03
CA THR A 95 2.54 -11.47 14.24
C THR A 95 2.37 -12.85 14.87
N LYS A 96 1.25 -13.55 14.60
CA LYS A 96 1.07 -14.93 15.08
C LYS A 96 2.06 -15.92 14.46
N ASP A 97 2.64 -15.61 13.31
CA ASP A 97 3.51 -16.55 12.58
C ASP A 97 4.95 -16.62 13.14
N PHE A 98 5.34 -15.68 14.00
CA PHE A 98 6.70 -15.58 14.53
C PHE A 98 6.78 -15.20 16.02
N ILE A 99 5.66 -15.27 16.73
CA ILE A 99 5.59 -15.17 18.20
C ILE A 99 5.31 -16.55 18.78
#